data_AF-A0A0P6RYL1-F1
#
_entry.id   AF-A0A0P6RYL1-F1
#
_cell.length_a   1.000
_cell.length_b   1.000
_cell.length_c   1.000
_cell.angle_alpha   90.00
_cell.angle_beta   90.00
_cell.angle_gamma   90.00
#
_symmetry.space_group_name_H-M   'P 1'
#
loop_
_entity.id
_entity.type
_entity.pdbx_description
1 polymer ?
#
loop_
_entity_poly.entity_id
_entity_poly.type
_entity_poly.pdbx_seq_one_letter_code
_entity_poly.pdbx_strand_id
1 'polypeptide(L)'
;MKLPEWTLTALYGALVGAVFASIIGFTWGGWTTDRSAKKMAEQYASEQVTLAMVPFCLEKSDIDPNKLSKLTQVQKATGFTRRKLMMDSGWATPPGANAPSSALADACIAGLKIDES
;
A
#
# COMPACT_ATOMS: atom_id res chain seq x y z
N MET A 1 10.17 27.69 -47.14
CA MET A 1 10.00 28.84 -46.21
C MET A 1 11.21 28.86 -45.28
N LYS A 2 11.93 29.97 -45.18
CA LYS A 2 13.10 30.10 -44.29
C LYS A 2 12.61 30.51 -42.91
N LEU A 3 12.76 29.62 -41.92
CA LEU A 3 12.49 29.97 -40.53
C LEU A 3 13.53 31.00 -40.08
N PRO A 4 13.11 32.13 -39.49
CA PRO A 4 14.03 33.19 -39.08
C PRO A 4 14.83 32.78 -37.84
N GLU A 5 16.05 33.29 -37.70
CA GLU A 5 17.01 32.86 -36.66
C GLU A 5 16.50 33.04 -35.22
N TRP A 6 15.61 34.01 -34.97
CA TRP A 6 14.97 34.22 -33.66
C TRP A 6 14.10 33.04 -33.20
N THR A 7 13.67 32.18 -34.13
CA THR A 7 12.86 30.99 -33.81
C THR A 7 13.67 29.94 -33.04
N LEU A 8 14.97 29.80 -33.37
CA LEU A 8 15.86 28.89 -32.65
C LEU A 8 16.06 29.36 -31.21
N THR A 9 16.33 30.66 -31.01
CA THR A 9 16.50 31.25 -29.68
C THR A 9 15.23 31.17 -28.84
N ALA A 10 14.06 31.40 -29.44
CA ALA A 10 12.77 31.26 -28.76
C ALA A 10 12.50 29.81 -28.32
N LEU A 11 12.86 28.83 -29.16
CA LEU A 11 12.69 27.40 -28.84
C LEU A 11 13.58 26.98 -27.66
N TYR A 12 14.82 27.44 -27.61
CA TYR A 12 15.72 27.19 -26.47
C TYR A 12 15.18 27.81 -25.18
N GLY A 13 14.67 29.04 -25.23
CA GLY A 13 14.06 29.69 -24.07
C GLY A 13 12.83 28.94 -23.54
N ALA A 14 11.97 28.44 -24.44
CA ALA A 14 10.81 27.65 -24.08
C ALA A 14 11.18 26.31 -23.41
N LEU A 15 12.21 25.62 -23.92
CA LEU A 15 12.71 24.38 -23.32
C LEU A 15 13.23 24.62 -21.90
N VAL A 16 14.06 25.65 -21.71
CA VAL A 16 14.61 25.98 -20.40
C VAL A 16 13.49 26.38 -19.43
N GLY A 17 12.54 27.21 -19.88
CA GLY A 17 11.38 27.59 -19.08
C GLY A 17 10.52 26.40 -18.65
N ALA A 18 10.27 25.45 -19.54
CA ALA A 18 9.52 24.24 -19.23
C ALA A 18 10.22 23.35 -18.18
N VAL A 19 11.55 23.25 -18.25
CA VAL A 19 12.35 22.51 -17.25
C VAL A 19 12.27 23.20 -15.88
N PHE A 20 12.43 24.51 -15.81
CA PHE A 20 12.30 25.24 -14.55
C PHE A 20 10.89 25.15 -13.96
N ALA A 21 9.85 25.33 -14.77
CA ALA A 21 8.47 25.26 -14.34
C ALA A 21 8.10 23.86 -13.82
N SER A 22 8.58 22.81 -14.49
CA SER A 22 8.37 21.43 -14.02
C SER A 22 9.08 21.19 -12.70
N ILE A 23 10.36 21.56 -12.55
CA ILE A 23 11.08 21.39 -11.27
C ILE A 23 10.34 22.09 -10.13
N ILE A 24 9.93 23.35 -10.30
CA ILE A 24 9.22 24.10 -9.25
C ILE A 24 7.85 23.48 -8.97
N GLY A 25 7.11 23.10 -10.01
CA GLY A 25 5.79 22.47 -9.89
C GLY A 25 5.83 21.13 -9.16
N PHE A 26 6.78 20.26 -9.51
CA PHE A 26 6.93 18.93 -8.90
C PHE A 26 7.57 18.99 -7.50
N THR A 27 8.38 19.99 -7.18
CA THR A 27 9.08 20.06 -5.88
C THR A 27 8.28 20.84 -4.82
N TRP A 28 7.65 21.95 -5.21
CA TRP A 28 6.99 22.86 -4.26
C TRP A 28 5.50 23.05 -4.55
N GLY A 29 5.11 23.03 -5.83
CA GLY A 29 3.72 23.18 -6.25
C GLY A 29 2.84 21.94 -6.01
N GLY A 30 3.42 20.82 -5.59
CA GLY A 30 2.70 19.57 -5.38
C GLY A 30 2.06 19.02 -6.66
N TRP A 31 2.56 19.40 -7.84
CA TRP A 31 2.09 18.80 -9.09
C TRP A 31 2.42 17.32 -9.09
N THR A 32 1.38 16.49 -9.19
CA THR A 32 1.51 15.06 -9.36
C THR A 32 0.79 14.69 -10.65
N THR A 33 1.38 13.79 -11.44
CA THR A 33 0.73 13.28 -12.63
C THR A 33 -0.46 12.42 -12.22
N ASP A 34 -1.57 12.47 -12.97
CA ASP A 34 -2.79 11.67 -12.74
C ASP A 34 -2.51 10.19 -12.39
N ARG A 35 -1.56 9.59 -13.10
CA ARG A 35 -1.11 8.20 -12.87
C ARG A 35 -0.49 7.99 -11.48
N SER A 36 0.29 8.95 -10.98
CA SER A 36 0.89 8.92 -9.65
C SER A 36 -0.15 9.17 -8.57
N ALA A 37 -1.09 10.08 -8.80
CA ALA A 37 -2.22 10.32 -7.91
C ALA A 37 -3.09 9.06 -7.75
N LYS A 38 -3.43 8.39 -8.86
CA LYS A 38 -4.20 7.15 -8.85
C LYS A 38 -3.47 6.01 -8.15
N LYS A 39 -2.17 5.84 -8.41
CA LYS A 39 -1.35 4.82 -7.74
C LYS A 39 -1.26 5.08 -6.23
N MET A 40 -1.07 6.34 -5.82
CA MET A 40 -1.10 6.70 -4.41
C MET A 40 -2.48 6.43 -3.81
N ALA A 41 -3.58 6.80 -4.48
CA ALA A 41 -4.93 6.54 -3.98
C ALA A 41 -5.21 5.04 -3.80
N GLU A 42 -4.81 4.18 -4.75
CA GLU A 42 -4.96 2.72 -4.63
C GLU A 42 -4.10 2.14 -3.50
N GLN A 43 -2.87 2.65 -3.31
CA GLN A 43 -1.99 2.23 -2.22
C GLN A 43 -2.54 2.67 -0.86
N TYR A 44 -2.93 3.93 -0.71
CA TYR A 44 -3.55 4.44 0.53
C TYR A 44 -4.88 3.75 0.83
N ALA A 45 -5.72 3.51 -0.18
CA ALA A 45 -6.98 2.80 0.01
C ALA A 45 -6.74 1.36 0.46
N SER A 46 -5.78 0.64 -0.12
CA SER A 46 -5.50 -0.73 0.31
C SER A 46 -4.90 -0.78 1.72
N GLU A 47 -4.02 0.15 2.09
CA GLU A 47 -3.39 0.22 3.41
C GLU A 47 -4.39 0.64 4.50
N GLN A 48 -5.17 1.70 4.28
CA GLN A 48 -6.19 2.20 5.22
C GLN A 48 -7.31 1.17 5.43
N VAL A 49 -7.75 0.50 4.36
CA VAL A 49 -8.76 -0.57 4.46
C VAL A 49 -8.18 -1.76 5.23
N THR A 50 -6.91 -2.13 5.01
CA THR A 50 -6.29 -3.20 5.81
C THR A 50 -6.18 -2.84 7.28
N LEU A 51 -5.81 -1.61 7.64
CA LEU A 51 -5.75 -1.13 9.02
C LEU A 51 -7.14 -1.09 9.68
N ALA A 52 -8.17 -0.65 8.95
CA ALA A 52 -9.55 -0.66 9.43
C ALA A 52 -10.12 -2.08 9.57
N MET A 53 -9.52 -3.08 8.91
CA MET A 53 -9.91 -4.49 9.02
C MET A 53 -9.06 -5.29 10.03
N VAL A 54 -8.00 -4.72 10.60
CA VAL A 54 -7.31 -5.29 11.76
C VAL A 54 -8.26 -5.53 12.94
N PRO A 55 -9.12 -4.58 13.38
CA PRO A 55 -10.06 -4.84 14.47
C PRO A 55 -11.00 -6.01 14.17
N PHE A 56 -11.36 -6.23 12.91
CA PHE A 56 -12.15 -7.41 12.51
C PHE A 56 -11.37 -8.72 12.66
N CYS A 57 -10.08 -8.73 12.29
CA CYS A 57 -9.21 -9.88 12.51
C CYS A 57 -9.06 -10.18 14.00
N LEU A 58 -8.93 -9.14 14.84
CA LEU A 58 -8.86 -9.26 16.30
C LEU A 58 -10.14 -9.85 16.87
N GLU A 59 -11.30 -9.33 16.50
CA GLU A 59 -12.60 -9.83 16.95
C GLU A 59 -12.82 -11.29 16.53
N LYS A 60 -12.50 -11.63 15.27
CA LYS A 60 -12.53 -13.00 14.75
C LYS A 60 -11.60 -13.94 15.51
N SER A 61 -10.41 -13.46 15.89
CA SER A 61 -9.46 -14.25 16.68
C SER A 61 -9.96 -14.47 18.11
N ASP A 62 -10.71 -13.53 18.68
CA ASP A 62 -11.17 -13.58 20.06
C ASP A 62 -12.33 -14.56 20.26
N ILE A 63 -13.22 -14.64 19.28
CA ILE A 63 -14.32 -15.63 19.26
C ILE A 63 -13.86 -17.03 18.84
N ASP A 64 -12.63 -17.22 18.37
CA ASP A 64 -12.12 -18.51 17.91
C ASP A 64 -11.66 -19.38 19.10
N PRO A 65 -12.29 -20.54 19.38
CA PRO A 65 -11.89 -21.42 20.47
C PRO A 65 -10.49 -22.02 20.27
N ASN A 66 -9.97 -22.03 19.04
CA ASN A 66 -8.64 -22.54 18.70
C ASN A 66 -7.57 -21.44 18.59
N LYS A 67 -7.88 -20.21 19.05
CA LYS A 67 -6.97 -19.05 19.01
C LYS A 67 -5.55 -19.38 19.44
N LEU A 68 -5.38 -19.95 20.63
CA LEU A 68 -4.06 -20.26 21.21
C LEU A 68 -3.26 -21.24 20.36
N SER A 69 -3.89 -22.31 19.86
CA SER A 69 -3.23 -23.32 19.03
C SER A 69 -2.79 -22.75 17.69
N LYS A 70 -3.65 -21.95 17.04
CA LYS A 70 -3.36 -21.30 15.77
C LYS A 70 -2.27 -20.23 15.92
N LEU A 71 -2.35 -19.38 16.95
CA LEU A 71 -1.32 -18.37 17.24
C LEU A 71 0.04 -19.00 17.51
N THR A 72 0.09 -20.10 18.26
CA THR A 72 1.35 -20.81 18.51
C THR A 72 1.98 -21.33 17.22
N GLN A 73 1.18 -21.84 16.28
CA GLN A 73 1.66 -22.30 14.99
C GLN A 73 2.17 -21.15 14.12
N VAL A 74 1.43 -20.03 14.11
CA VAL A 74 1.81 -18.80 13.41
C VAL A 74 3.11 -18.23 13.97
N GLN A 75 3.25 -18.15 15.30
CA GLN A 75 4.45 -17.64 15.97
C GLN A 75 5.70 -18.48 15.67
N LYS A 76 5.54 -19.81 15.58
CA LYS A 76 6.64 -20.73 15.23
C LYS A 76 7.05 -20.65 13.76
N ALA A 77 6.16 -20.22 12.89
CA ALA A 77 6.44 -20.09 11.47
C ALA A 77 7.12 -18.76 11.15
N THR A 78 7.91 -18.73 10.08
CA THR A 78 8.60 -17.53 9.62
C THR A 78 8.25 -17.19 8.17
N GLY A 79 8.41 -15.91 7.82
CA GLY A 79 8.23 -15.42 6.46
C GLY A 79 6.89 -15.79 5.84
N PHE A 80 6.93 -16.40 4.64
CA PHE A 80 5.73 -16.75 3.87
C PHE A 80 4.83 -17.78 4.56
N THR A 81 5.42 -18.76 5.26
CA THR A 81 4.67 -19.81 5.96
C THR A 81 3.82 -19.22 7.08
N ARG A 82 4.36 -18.24 7.80
CA ARG A 82 3.63 -17.51 8.85
C ARG A 82 2.37 -16.85 8.31
N ARG A 83 2.52 -16.13 7.20
CA ARG A 83 1.41 -15.48 6.50
C ARG A 83 0.38 -16.50 6.02
N LYS A 84 0.82 -17.62 5.46
CA LYS A 84 -0.05 -18.70 5.01
C LYS A 84 -0.88 -19.28 6.16
N LEU A 85 -0.27 -19.55 7.32
CA LEU A 85 -0.99 -20.06 8.50
C LEU A 85 -2.04 -19.06 9.03
N MET A 86 -1.77 -17.75 8.94
CA MET A 86 -2.76 -16.71 9.28
C MET A 86 -3.87 -16.56 8.24
N MET A 87 -3.62 -16.93 6.99
CA MET A 87 -4.66 -17.01 5.96
C MET A 87 -5.51 -18.27 6.14
N ASP A 88 -4.87 -19.40 6.45
CA ASP A 88 -5.52 -20.69 6.72
C ASP A 88 -6.35 -20.66 8.01
N SER A 89 -6.05 -19.76 8.96
CA SER A 89 -6.87 -19.54 10.16
C SER A 89 -8.26 -18.99 9.85
N GLY A 90 -8.42 -18.34 8.68
CA GLY A 90 -9.63 -17.66 8.24
C GLY A 90 -9.79 -16.24 8.78
N TRP A 91 -8.85 -15.75 9.60
CA TRP A 91 -8.94 -14.41 10.19
C TRP A 91 -8.51 -13.31 9.21
N ALA A 92 -7.70 -13.66 8.21
CA ALA A 92 -7.23 -12.74 7.17
C ALA A 92 -8.19 -12.61 5.97
N THR A 93 -9.44 -13.04 6.09
CA THR A 93 -10.46 -12.94 5.03
C THR A 93 -11.37 -11.73 5.29
N PRO A 94 -11.31 -10.69 4.45
CA PRO A 94 -12.15 -9.51 4.64
C PRO A 94 -13.65 -9.83 4.41
N PRO A 95 -14.56 -9.10 5.08
CA PRO A 95 -16.00 -9.32 4.93
C PRO A 95 -16.44 -9.10 3.48
N GLY A 96 -17.16 -10.08 2.93
CA GLY A 96 -17.61 -10.07 1.52
C GLY A 96 -16.58 -10.60 0.51
N ALA A 97 -15.36 -10.95 0.93
CA ALA A 97 -14.39 -11.62 0.08
C ALA A 97 -14.42 -13.14 0.27
N ASN A 98 -14.26 -13.87 -0.84
CA ASN A 98 -14.17 -15.33 -0.84
C ASN A 98 -12.73 -15.86 -0.70
N ALA A 99 -11.74 -14.96 -0.73
CA ALA A 99 -10.32 -15.31 -0.68
C ALA A 99 -9.61 -14.53 0.45
N PRO A 100 -8.68 -15.18 1.17
CA PRO A 100 -7.87 -14.52 2.19
C PRO A 100 -6.88 -13.53 1.57
N SER A 101 -6.61 -12.43 2.27
CA SER A 101 -5.69 -11.38 1.85
C SER A 101 -4.34 -11.48 2.57
N SER A 102 -3.26 -11.49 1.81
CA SER A 102 -1.89 -11.52 2.31
C SER A 102 -1.51 -10.26 3.10
N ALA A 103 -1.95 -9.09 2.63
CA ALA A 103 -1.71 -7.80 3.29
C ALA A 103 -2.47 -7.74 4.64
N LEU A 104 -3.68 -8.29 4.69
CA LEU A 104 -4.47 -8.36 5.92
C LEU A 104 -3.85 -9.35 6.93
N ALA A 105 -3.30 -10.47 6.45
CA ALA A 105 -2.58 -11.41 7.29
C ALA A 105 -1.35 -10.76 7.94
N ASP A 106 -0.55 -10.02 7.18
CA ASP A 106 0.62 -9.31 7.72
C ASP A 106 0.21 -8.22 8.73
N ALA A 107 -0.81 -7.41 8.40
CA ALA A 107 -1.33 -6.38 9.31
C ALA A 107 -1.92 -6.99 10.60
N CYS A 108 -2.58 -8.13 10.50
CA CYS A 108 -3.13 -8.81 11.67
C CYS A 108 -2.04 -9.45 12.56
N ILE A 109 -0.98 -10.03 11.96
CA ILE A 109 0.19 -10.51 12.73
C ILE A 109 0.81 -9.36 13.53
N ALA A 110 0.99 -8.19 12.88
CA ALA A 110 1.51 -7.01 13.55
C ALA A 110 0.58 -6.49 14.66
N GLY A 111 -0.74 -6.46 14.40
CA GLY A 111 -1.74 -6.01 15.37
C GLY A 111 -1.91 -6.93 16.58
N LEU A 112 -1.76 -8.25 16.39
CA LEU A 112 -1.78 -9.24 17.46
C LEU A 112 -0.47 -9.28 18.28
N LYS A 113 0.53 -8.48 17.91
CA LYS A 113 1.85 -8.44 18.55
C LYS A 113 2.45 -9.84 18.77
N ILE A 114 2.26 -10.75 17.80
CA ILE A 114 2.77 -12.13 17.88
C ILE A 114 4.30 -12.15 18.06
N ASP A 115 4.97 -11.06 17.68
CA ASP A 115 6.42 -10.85 17.77
C ASP A 115 6.89 -10.32 19.15
N GLU A 116 5.99 -9.97 20.09
CA GLU A 116 6.33 -9.36 21.39
C GLU A 116 6.37 -10.36 22.57
N SER A 117 6.17 -11.65 22.31
CA SER A 117 6.11 -12.72 23.34
C SER A 117 7.20 -13.77 23.21
#